data_AF-A0A7Y2XYF6-F1
#
_entry.id   AF-A0A7Y2XYF6-F1
#
_cell.length_a   1.000
_cell.length_b   1.000
_cell.length_c   1.000
_cell.angle_alpha   90.00
_cell.angle_beta   90.00
_cell.angle_gamma   90.00
#
_symmetry.space_group_name_H-M   'P 1'
#
loop_
_entity.id
_entity.type
_entity.pdbx_description
1 polymer ?
#
loop_
_entity_poly.entity_id
_entity_poly.type
_entity_poly.pdbx_seq_one_letter_code
_entity_poly.pdbx_strand_id
1 'polypeptide(L)'
;MTDPNETRLVPNCLPVLIGSLPLTDHGEAVDLIFAATPEIPLWPQLPRNNREGMVRQFVSGFPGLIDQGSHYFVDRSQAGFIQEMTAFHEHVIECQNLS
;
A
#
# COMPACT_ATOMS: atom_id res chain seq x y z
N MET A 1 12.83 11.22 -41.32
CA MET A 1 13.65 10.01 -41.50
C MET A 1 13.87 9.46 -40.11
N THR A 2 13.06 8.48 -39.70
CA THR A 2 13.10 7.84 -38.38
C THR A 2 14.30 6.91 -38.29
N ASP A 3 14.93 6.82 -37.12
CA ASP A 3 16.09 5.99 -36.85
C ASP A 3 15.71 4.50 -37.04
N PRO A 4 16.41 3.72 -37.88
CA PRO A 4 16.14 2.29 -38.07
C PRO A 4 16.37 1.44 -36.80
N ASN A 5 16.91 2.01 -35.73
CA ASN A 5 17.15 1.37 -34.44
C ASN A 5 16.11 1.73 -33.37
N GLU A 6 15.08 2.52 -33.72
CA GLU A 6 14.02 2.89 -32.79
C GLU A 6 13.02 1.74 -32.69
N THR A 7 13.15 0.92 -31.64
CA THR A 7 12.26 -0.22 -31.41
C THR A 7 10.84 0.30 -31.19
N ARG A 8 9.97 0.09 -32.18
CA ARG A 8 8.57 0.51 -32.12
C ARG A 8 7.89 -0.21 -30.94
N LEU A 9 7.37 0.56 -29.98
CA LEU A 9 6.56 0.02 -28.89
C LEU A 9 5.27 -0.57 -29.46
N VAL A 10 5.03 -1.85 -29.19
CA VAL A 10 3.79 -2.57 -29.55
C VAL A 10 3.12 -3.01 -28.23
N PRO A 11 2.01 -2.37 -27.81
CA PRO A 11 1.35 -2.73 -26.56
C PRO A 11 0.48 -3.99 -26.76
N ASN A 12 0.58 -4.94 -25.83
CA ASN A 12 -0.25 -6.16 -25.83
C ASN A 12 -1.61 -5.97 -25.15
N CYS A 13 -1.88 -4.80 -24.55
CA CYS A 13 -3.15 -4.43 -23.92
C CYS A 13 -3.69 -5.48 -22.92
N LEU A 14 -2.81 -6.12 -22.15
CA LEU A 14 -3.19 -7.15 -21.18
C LEU A 14 -3.98 -6.55 -20.00
N PRO A 15 -5.01 -7.25 -19.49
CA PRO A 15 -5.80 -6.81 -18.35
C PRO A 15 -5.06 -7.00 -17.02
N VAL A 16 -5.40 -6.17 -16.04
CA VAL A 16 -4.96 -6.32 -14.64
C VAL A 16 -6.14 -5.97 -13.72
N LEU A 17 -6.29 -6.70 -12.62
CA LEU A 17 -7.32 -6.41 -11.61
C LEU A 17 -6.93 -5.19 -10.75
N ILE A 18 -7.89 -4.65 -10.00
CA ILE A 18 -7.63 -3.68 -8.92
C ILE A 18 -7.44 -4.46 -7.62
N GLY A 19 -6.40 -4.14 -6.86
CA GLY A 19 -5.92 -4.97 -5.74
C GLY A 19 -6.89 -5.17 -4.57
N SER A 20 -7.83 -4.25 -4.35
CA SER A 20 -8.86 -4.38 -3.31
C SER A 20 -9.94 -5.37 -3.74
N LEU A 21 -9.90 -6.59 -3.22
CA LEU A 21 -10.85 -7.65 -3.56
C LEU A 21 -11.93 -7.79 -2.48
N PRO A 22 -13.21 -8.02 -2.85
CA PRO A 22 -14.31 -8.19 -1.90
C PRO A 22 -14.32 -9.59 -1.26
N LEU A 23 -13.16 -10.12 -0.91
CA LEU A 23 -12.94 -11.46 -0.37
C LEU A 23 -12.38 -11.36 1.06
N THR A 24 -12.45 -12.47 1.80
CA THR A 24 -11.89 -12.62 3.16
C THR A 24 -10.83 -13.70 3.24
N ASP A 25 -10.85 -14.66 2.31
CA ASP A 25 -9.88 -15.73 2.21
C ASP A 25 -8.79 -15.39 1.17
N HIS A 26 -7.53 -15.61 1.54
CA HIS A 26 -6.39 -15.31 0.68
C HIS A 26 -6.21 -16.33 -0.45
N GLY A 27 -6.57 -17.59 -0.21
CA GLY A 27 -6.51 -18.64 -1.23
C GLY A 27 -7.52 -18.37 -2.33
N GLU A 28 -8.78 -18.08 -1.98
CA GLU A 28 -9.83 -17.69 -2.93
C GLU A 28 -9.41 -16.46 -3.76
N ALA A 29 -8.73 -15.49 -3.14
CA ALA A 29 -8.25 -14.30 -3.82
C ALA A 29 -7.15 -14.63 -4.84
N VAL A 30 -6.19 -15.47 -4.45
CA VAL A 30 -5.10 -15.93 -5.33
C VAL A 30 -5.67 -16.74 -6.50
N ASP A 31 -6.60 -17.66 -6.23
CA ASP A 31 -7.25 -18.47 -7.27
C ASP A 31 -8.00 -17.59 -8.29
N LEU A 32 -8.72 -16.57 -7.81
CA LEU A 32 -9.40 -15.59 -8.67
C LEU A 32 -8.41 -14.80 -9.54
N ILE A 33 -7.29 -14.34 -8.98
CA ILE A 33 -6.27 -13.58 -9.70
C ILE A 33 -5.66 -14.43 -10.82
N PHE A 34 -5.27 -15.67 -10.54
CA PHE A 34 -4.72 -16.56 -11.55
C PHE A 34 -5.75 -17.02 -12.58
N ALA A 35 -7.03 -17.10 -12.22
CA ALA A 35 -8.10 -17.38 -13.17
C ALA A 35 -8.39 -16.20 -14.12
N ALA A 36 -8.27 -14.96 -13.64
CA ALA A 36 -8.71 -13.76 -14.38
C ALA A 36 -7.57 -13.03 -15.11
N THR A 37 -6.40 -12.88 -14.50
CA THR A 37 -5.26 -12.11 -15.04
C THR A 37 -3.92 -12.83 -14.78
N PRO A 38 -3.71 -14.05 -15.35
CA PRO A 38 -2.52 -14.85 -15.09
C PRO A 38 -1.22 -14.23 -15.64
N GLU A 39 -1.30 -13.41 -16.69
CA GLU A 39 -0.12 -12.78 -17.30
C GLU A 39 0.45 -11.64 -16.44
N ILE A 40 -0.43 -10.95 -15.70
CA ILE A 40 -0.07 -9.85 -14.81
C ILE A 40 -0.81 -10.03 -13.48
N PRO A 41 -0.39 -10.99 -12.65
CA PRO A 41 -1.02 -11.22 -11.35
C PRO A 41 -0.70 -10.06 -10.40
N LEU A 42 -1.66 -9.71 -9.55
CA LEU A 42 -1.47 -8.71 -8.50
C LEU A 42 -1.31 -9.36 -7.12
N TRP A 43 -0.79 -8.59 -6.17
CA TRP A 43 -0.83 -8.96 -4.76
C TRP A 43 -2.20 -8.64 -4.18
N PRO A 44 -2.99 -9.61 -3.69
CA PRO A 44 -4.33 -9.35 -3.19
C PRO A 44 -4.29 -8.48 -1.93
N GLN A 45 -5.22 -7.53 -1.85
CA GLN A 45 -5.53 -6.81 -0.63
C GLN A 45 -6.99 -7.11 -0.26
N LEU A 46 -7.22 -7.61 0.96
CA LEU A 46 -8.56 -8.00 1.42
C LEU A 46 -9.10 -6.97 2.43
N PRO A 47 -9.68 -5.84 1.99
CA PRO A 47 -10.16 -4.78 2.88
C PRO A 47 -11.26 -5.22 3.87
N ARG A 48 -11.89 -6.38 3.67
CA ARG A 48 -12.82 -6.98 4.64
C ARG A 48 -12.09 -7.49 5.89
N ASN A 49 -10.79 -7.76 5.79
CA ASN A 49 -9.94 -8.06 6.93
C ASN A 49 -9.43 -6.73 7.51
N ASN A 50 -9.85 -6.39 8.73
CA ASN A 50 -9.52 -5.11 9.39
C ASN A 50 -8.00 -4.83 9.52
N ARG A 51 -7.16 -5.85 9.34
CA ARG A 51 -5.69 -5.74 9.36
C ARG A 51 -5.08 -5.37 8.00
N GLU A 52 -5.83 -5.54 6.92
CA GLU A 52 -5.36 -5.35 5.53
C GLU A 52 -5.95 -4.10 4.88
N GLY A 53 -6.66 -3.28 5.65
CA GLY A 53 -7.11 -1.96 5.21
C GLY A 53 -5.91 -1.12 4.75
N MET A 54 -6.08 -0.42 3.62
CA MET A 54 -5.01 0.32 2.94
C MET A 54 -4.23 1.23 3.89
N VAL A 55 -4.93 2.03 4.70
CA VAL A 55 -4.27 2.97 5.62
C VAL A 55 -3.45 2.25 6.69
N ARG A 56 -3.92 1.10 7.18
CA ARG A 56 -3.24 0.34 8.22
C ARG A 56 -1.89 -0.22 7.77
N GLN A 57 -1.75 -0.51 6.47
CA GLN A 57 -0.48 -0.95 5.88
C GLN A 57 0.61 0.12 5.95
N PHE A 58 0.25 1.40 6.00
CA PHE A 58 1.21 2.52 5.99
C PHE A 58 1.31 3.28 7.31
N VAL A 59 0.26 3.26 8.14
CA VAL A 59 0.18 4.11 9.34
C VAL A 59 1.05 3.62 10.50
N SER A 60 1.63 2.42 10.40
CA SER A 60 2.49 1.85 11.45
C SER A 60 3.63 2.79 11.82
N GLY A 61 3.78 3.09 13.11
CA GLY A 61 4.80 4.02 13.61
C GLY A 61 4.44 5.50 13.47
N PHE A 62 3.24 5.85 13.01
CA PHE A 62 2.79 7.23 12.97
C PHE A 62 2.60 7.80 14.39
N PRO A 63 3.05 9.03 14.68
CA PRO A 63 2.91 9.67 15.98
C PRO A 63 1.47 9.64 16.50
N GLY A 64 1.32 9.19 17.74
CA GLY A 64 0.05 9.03 18.39
C GLY A 64 -0.93 8.02 17.81
N LEU A 65 -0.47 7.08 16.98
CA LEU A 65 -1.28 5.95 16.54
C LEU A 65 -1.66 5.06 17.73
N ILE A 66 -2.97 4.88 17.93
CA ILE A 66 -3.55 3.89 18.82
C ILE A 66 -4.15 2.78 17.96
N ASP A 67 -3.62 1.56 18.06
CA ASP A 67 -4.15 0.37 17.39
C ASP A 67 -4.80 -0.58 18.42
N GLN A 68 -6.10 -0.79 18.30
CA GLN A 68 -6.91 -1.67 19.15
C GLN A 68 -7.30 -2.99 18.45
N GLY A 69 -6.60 -3.36 17.39
CA GLY A 69 -6.82 -4.62 16.67
C GLY A 69 -7.92 -4.52 15.62
N SER A 70 -9.16 -4.20 15.99
CA SER A 70 -10.28 -4.04 15.03
C SER A 70 -10.45 -2.59 14.56
N HIS A 71 -9.98 -1.64 15.35
CA HIS A 71 -10.04 -0.21 15.07
C HIS A 71 -8.69 0.44 15.41
N TYR A 72 -8.39 1.55 14.75
CA TYR A 72 -7.23 2.37 15.04
C TYR A 72 -7.56 3.83 14.78
N PHE A 73 -6.88 4.73 15.48
CA PHE A 73 -7.04 6.17 15.34
C PHE A 73 -5.78 6.89 15.80
N VAL A 74 -5.69 8.19 15.52
CA VAL A 74 -4.61 9.05 16.01
C VAL A 74 -5.14 9.85 17.19
N ASP A 75 -4.59 9.61 18.38
CA ASP A 75 -4.92 10.38 19.57
C ASP A 75 -4.00 11.61 19.68
N ARG A 76 -4.55 12.79 19.40
CA ARG A 76 -3.82 14.06 19.48
C ARG A 76 -3.80 14.66 20.89
N SER A 77 -4.54 14.08 21.82
CA SER A 77 -4.71 14.58 23.19
C SER A 77 -3.72 13.98 24.19
N GLN A 78 -3.05 12.88 23.81
CA GLN A 78 -2.10 12.20 24.67
C GLN A 78 -0.88 13.07 25.00
N ALA A 79 -0.41 12.95 26.24
CA ALA A 79 0.85 13.54 26.65
C ALA A 79 1.99 12.90 25.85
N GLY A 80 2.81 13.72 25.20
CA GLY A 80 3.91 13.23 24.34
C GLY A 80 3.64 13.35 22.84
N PHE A 81 2.40 13.58 22.40
CA PHE A 81 2.06 13.63 20.97
C PHE A 81 2.92 14.65 20.20
N ILE A 82 3.13 15.85 20.76
CA ILE A 82 3.93 16.89 20.12
C ILE A 82 5.39 16.44 20.00
N GLN A 83 5.95 15.82 21.04
CA GLN A 83 7.32 15.32 21.05
C GLN A 83 7.51 14.20 20.03
N GLU A 84 6.58 13.24 19.97
CA GLU A 84 6.58 12.17 18.96
C GLU A 84 6.49 12.74 17.54
N MET A 85 5.60 13.72 17.32
CA MET A 85 5.45 14.36 16.02
C MET A 85 6.69 15.15 15.61
N THR A 86 7.36 15.82 16.55
CA THR A 86 8.62 16.51 16.29
C THR A 86 9.71 15.52 15.87
N ALA A 87 9.92 14.45 16.65
CA ALA A 87 10.92 13.42 16.34
C ALA A 87 10.67 12.76 14.97
N PHE A 88 9.40 12.52 14.63
CA PHE A 88 9.01 12.00 13.33
C PHE A 88 9.43 12.92 12.17
N HIS A 89 9.18 14.24 12.27
CA HIS A 89 9.58 15.18 11.23
C HIS A 89 11.10 15.36 11.14
N GLU A 90 11.80 15.39 12.28
CA GLU A 90 13.27 15.43 12.32
C GLU A 90 13.85 14.24 11.54
N HIS A 91 13.34 13.03 11.79
CA HIS A 91 13.76 11.83 11.07
C HIS A 91 13.50 11.94 9.55
N VAL A 92 12.33 12.45 9.15
CA VAL A 92 12.01 12.65 7.72
C VAL A 92 12.99 13.63 7.05
N ILE A 93 13.31 14.74 7.72
CA ILE A 93 14.27 15.74 7.21
C ILE A 93 15.67 15.14 7.09
N GLU A 94 16.12 14.36 8.08
CA GLU A 94 17.40 13.66 8.03
C GLU A 94 17.48 12.71 6.83
N CYS A 95 16.42 11.90 6.59
CA CYS A 95 16.38 11.00 5.44
C CYS A 95 16.44 11.73 4.10
N GLN A 96 15.83 12.91 3.98
CA GLN A 96 15.88 13.72 2.75
C GLN A 96 17.25 14.33 2.47
N ASN A 97 18.04 14.60 3.52
CA ASN A 97 19.39 15.14 3.37
C ASN A 97 20.44 14.07 3.03
N LEU A 98 20.05 12.78 3.04
CA LEU A 98 20.90 11.64 2.67
C LEU A 98 20.75 11.23 1.19
N SER A 99 19.88 11.89 0.42
CA SER A 99 19.64 11.68 -1.03
C SER A 99 20.16 12.83 -1.88
#